data_AF-A0A9E3W5K6-F1
#
_entry.id   AF-A0A9E3W5K6-F1
#
_cell.length_a   1.000
_cell.length_b   1.000
_cell.length_c   1.000
_cell.angle_alpha   90.00
_cell.angle_beta   90.00
_cell.angle_gamma   90.00
#
_symmetry.space_group_name_H-M   'P 1'
#
loop_
_entity.id
_entity.type
_entity.pdbx_description
1 polymer ?
#
loop_
_entity_poly.entity_id
_entity_poly.type
_entity_poly.pdbx_seq_one_letter_code
_entity_poly.pdbx_strand_id
1 'polypeptide(L)'
;MNTDAPRESLPWPDSTFIPEGEGARHFLGSHWEPFAEDSTEILKRLPEFLGNALVQAGYGEFRKPPRAVPGEWPQGLQLVWPLRVQGLAMVVRTERQGNTLVSVFPFFVTGSQQTLTLRDVVVWENGVEAQITAGWGEGEITFFDTQFTTNRGWYEAGRRYDFILSGIAYDARPAEDRRIQFNHPPEVLAALNLHRRAGEPPRENPATLSFEGAAVFLPIRNSDADDYNFRAPVKSVEKFEDWLGQDGWRVRATVMRFGDEDGDLDILITERAWSGKAPPRVGQDIEGGLWLQGYLWMARDS
;
A
#
# COMPACT_ATOMS: atom_id res chain seq x y z
N MET A 1 -24.44 28.49 10.01
CA MET A 1 -23.17 28.70 9.29
C MET A 1 -22.09 28.16 10.20
N ASN A 2 -21.70 26.89 10.01
CA ASN A 2 -20.60 26.30 10.78
C ASN A 2 -19.31 26.69 10.07
N THR A 3 -18.57 27.63 10.64
CA THR A 3 -17.20 27.93 10.22
C THR A 3 -16.29 26.97 10.96
N ASP A 4 -16.22 25.73 10.50
CA ASP A 4 -15.21 24.79 10.99
C ASP A 4 -13.86 25.27 10.47
N ALA A 5 -12.93 25.55 11.39
CA ALA A 5 -11.58 25.94 11.05
C ALA A 5 -10.91 24.81 10.23
N PRO A 6 -9.99 25.11 9.30
CA PRO A 6 -9.27 24.08 8.55
C PRO A 6 -8.65 23.05 9.51
N ARG A 7 -8.76 21.75 9.25
CA ARG A 7 -8.27 20.67 10.15
C ARG A 7 -6.82 20.88 10.60
N GLU A 8 -5.98 21.37 9.70
CA GLU A 8 -4.56 21.70 9.96
C GLU A 8 -4.36 22.73 11.09
N SER A 9 -5.40 23.51 11.43
CA SER A 9 -5.40 24.47 12.53
C SER A 9 -5.84 23.90 13.89
N LEU A 10 -6.32 22.66 13.92
CA LEU A 10 -6.69 21.98 15.17
C LEU A 10 -5.42 21.57 15.95
N PRO A 11 -5.50 21.39 17.27
CA PRO A 11 -4.41 20.79 18.02
C PRO A 11 -4.25 19.31 17.65
N TRP A 12 -3.05 18.78 17.86
CA TRP A 12 -2.85 17.33 17.88
C TRP A 12 -3.63 16.72 19.06
N PRO A 13 -4.33 15.58 18.91
CA PRO A 13 -4.32 14.67 17.75
C PRO A 13 -5.29 15.02 16.61
N ASP A 14 -6.27 15.89 16.84
CA ASP A 14 -7.38 16.15 15.90
C ASP A 14 -6.94 16.74 14.55
N SER A 15 -5.76 17.36 14.47
CA SER A 15 -5.18 17.80 13.20
C SER A 15 -4.68 16.67 12.30
N THR A 16 -4.45 15.49 12.87
CA THR A 16 -3.78 14.35 12.21
C THR A 16 -4.69 13.13 12.08
N PHE A 17 -5.43 12.80 13.14
CA PHE A 17 -6.23 11.57 13.19
C PHE A 17 -7.69 11.88 12.95
N ILE A 18 -8.27 11.19 11.97
CA ILE A 18 -9.68 11.27 11.61
C ILE A 18 -10.33 9.98 12.08
N PRO A 19 -11.36 10.02 12.92
CA PRO A 19 -12.17 8.82 13.13
C PRO A 19 -12.85 8.45 11.82
N GLU A 20 -12.88 7.15 11.54
CA GLU A 20 -13.62 6.62 10.41
C GLU A 20 -15.10 7.04 10.45
N GLY A 21 -15.66 7.36 9.28
CA GLY A 21 -17.06 7.75 9.15
C GLY A 21 -18.01 6.56 9.33
N GLU A 22 -19.20 6.81 9.88
CA GLU A 22 -20.23 5.78 10.02
C GLU A 22 -20.53 5.07 8.68
N GLY A 23 -20.48 3.74 8.69
CA GLY A 23 -20.84 2.91 7.53
C GLY A 23 -19.71 2.66 6.52
N ALA A 24 -18.47 3.02 6.85
CA ALA A 24 -17.30 2.55 6.11
C ALA A 24 -17.27 1.00 6.05
N ARG A 25 -16.83 0.45 4.93
CA ARG A 25 -16.78 -1.00 4.70
C ARG A 25 -15.36 -1.38 4.33
N HIS A 26 -14.82 -2.35 5.06
CA HIS A 26 -13.53 -2.97 4.75
C HIS A 26 -13.71 -4.32 4.07
N PHE A 27 -12.91 -4.58 3.05
CA PHE A 27 -12.98 -5.76 2.18
C PHE A 27 -11.89 -6.78 2.51
N LEU A 28 -11.68 -7.03 3.81
CA LEU A 28 -10.63 -7.92 4.34
C LEU A 28 -10.64 -9.37 3.79
N GLY A 29 -11.75 -9.83 3.21
CA GLY A 29 -11.88 -11.18 2.67
C GLY A 29 -11.00 -11.47 1.45
N SER A 30 -10.81 -10.50 0.55
CA SER A 30 -9.99 -10.66 -0.66
C SER A 30 -8.50 -10.76 -0.33
N HIS A 31 -8.07 -10.30 0.85
CA HIS A 31 -6.66 -10.26 1.27
C HIS A 31 -6.06 -11.65 1.47
N TRP A 32 -6.89 -12.69 1.52
CA TRP A 32 -6.47 -14.07 1.71
C TRP A 32 -6.47 -14.91 0.44
N GLU A 33 -7.10 -14.45 -0.64
CA GLU A 33 -7.18 -15.18 -1.92
C GLU A 33 -5.80 -15.55 -2.50
N PRO A 34 -4.73 -14.74 -2.32
CA PRO A 34 -3.38 -15.10 -2.77
C PRO A 34 -2.76 -16.29 -2.02
N PHE A 35 -3.34 -16.71 -0.89
CA PHE A 35 -2.78 -17.72 0.01
C PHE A 35 -3.64 -18.97 0.15
N ALA A 36 -4.97 -18.84 0.08
CA ALA A 36 -5.88 -19.95 0.33
C ALA A 36 -7.13 -19.86 -0.56
N GLU A 37 -7.69 -21.02 -0.90
CA GLU A 37 -9.04 -21.11 -1.51
C GLU A 37 -10.13 -20.82 -0.49
N ASP A 38 -9.92 -21.25 0.75
CA ASP A 38 -10.84 -21.07 1.86
C ASP A 38 -10.09 -20.44 3.04
N SER A 39 -10.32 -19.14 3.26
CA SER A 39 -9.70 -18.40 4.36
C SER A 39 -10.19 -18.85 5.74
N THR A 40 -11.29 -19.61 5.83
CA THR A 40 -11.76 -20.16 7.12
C THR A 40 -10.81 -21.22 7.68
N GLU A 41 -9.99 -21.87 6.85
CA GLU A 41 -8.95 -22.80 7.31
C GLU A 41 -7.88 -22.11 8.17
N ILE A 42 -7.59 -20.84 7.88
CA ILE A 42 -6.68 -20.02 8.70
C ILE A 42 -7.29 -19.79 10.08
N LEU A 43 -8.60 -19.50 10.15
CA LEU A 43 -9.30 -19.29 11.42
C LEU A 43 -9.35 -20.56 12.29
N LYS A 44 -9.45 -21.75 11.68
CA LYS A 44 -9.43 -23.03 12.42
C LYS A 44 -8.09 -23.27 13.14
N ARG A 45 -6.99 -22.73 12.60
CA ARG A 45 -5.64 -22.86 13.16
C ARG A 45 -5.25 -21.70 14.08
N LEU A 46 -6.14 -20.74 14.30
CA LEU A 46 -5.86 -19.56 15.12
C LEU A 46 -5.32 -19.89 16.54
N PRO A 47 -5.81 -20.91 17.28
CA PRO A 47 -5.21 -21.27 18.57
C PRO A 47 -3.74 -21.70 18.48
N GLU A 48 -3.37 -22.40 17.40
CA GLU A 48 -1.99 -22.81 17.13
C GLU A 48 -1.12 -21.58 16.85
N PHE A 49 -1.59 -20.66 16.00
CA PHE A 49 -0.86 -19.44 15.66
C PHE A 49 -0.64 -18.57 16.88
N LEU A 50 -1.71 -18.28 17.64
CA LEU A 50 -1.64 -17.48 18.87
C LEU A 50 -0.71 -18.11 19.92
N GLY A 51 -0.76 -19.43 20.08
CA GLY A 51 0.09 -20.16 21.03
C GLY A 51 1.59 -20.10 20.71
N ASN A 52 1.95 -19.80 19.46
CA ASN A 52 3.34 -19.75 18.98
C ASN A 52 3.73 -18.37 18.43
N ALA A 53 2.90 -17.35 18.63
CA ALA A 53 3.11 -16.05 18.03
C ALA A 53 4.25 -15.28 18.72
N LEU A 54 4.87 -14.40 17.95
CA LEU A 54 5.93 -13.51 18.40
C LEU A 54 5.37 -12.08 18.49
N VAL A 55 5.73 -11.33 19.53
CA VAL A 55 5.38 -9.88 19.60
C VAL A 55 6.15 -9.14 18.52
N GLN A 56 5.49 -8.45 17.59
CA GLN A 56 6.15 -7.64 16.58
C GLN A 56 6.64 -6.32 17.20
N ALA A 57 7.94 -6.05 17.07
CA ALA A 57 8.52 -4.80 17.54
C ALA A 57 8.60 -3.82 16.35
N GLY A 58 8.12 -2.59 16.56
CA GLY A 58 8.14 -1.51 15.58
C GLY A 58 9.09 -0.38 15.95
N TYR A 59 9.12 0.67 15.12
CA TYR A 59 9.96 1.86 15.36
C TYR A 59 9.71 2.50 16.73
N GLY A 60 8.44 2.59 17.13
CA GLY A 60 8.01 3.18 18.40
C GLY A 60 8.23 2.32 19.65
N GLU A 61 8.58 1.03 19.53
CA GLU A 61 8.78 0.15 20.70
C GLU A 61 10.02 0.57 21.51
N PHE A 62 11.10 0.95 20.82
CA PHE A 62 12.39 1.27 21.44
C PHE A 62 12.66 2.78 21.55
N ARG A 63 11.69 3.60 21.17
CA ARG A 63 11.84 5.06 21.09
C ARG A 63 10.62 5.76 21.67
N LYS A 64 10.84 6.83 22.42
CA LYS A 64 9.75 7.63 22.95
C LYS A 64 9.24 8.59 21.86
N PRO A 65 7.95 8.53 21.48
CA PRO A 65 7.38 9.49 20.55
C PRO A 65 7.44 10.91 21.12
N PRO A 66 7.45 11.95 20.25
CA PRO A 66 7.44 13.34 20.67
C PRO A 66 6.13 13.74 21.37
N ARG A 67 5.03 13.02 21.09
CA ARG A 67 3.70 13.24 21.68
C ARG A 67 3.31 12.05 22.54
N ALA A 68 2.63 12.33 23.66
CA ALA A 68 1.97 11.28 24.44
C ALA A 68 0.65 10.94 23.78
N VAL A 69 0.43 9.65 23.48
CA VAL A 69 -0.86 9.15 22.98
C VAL A 69 -1.94 9.40 24.05
N PRO A 70 -3.14 9.89 23.69
CA PRO A 70 -4.22 10.09 24.66
C PRO A 70 -4.55 8.79 25.41
N GLY A 71 -4.81 8.90 26.71
CA GLY A 71 -4.97 7.74 27.60
C GLY A 71 -6.26 6.95 27.37
N GLU A 72 -7.25 7.58 26.75
CA GLU A 72 -8.53 7.02 26.36
C GLU A 72 -8.46 6.20 25.07
N TRP A 73 -7.38 6.34 24.29
CA TRP A 73 -7.23 5.55 23.07
C TRP A 73 -7.03 4.08 23.38
N PRO A 74 -7.73 3.17 22.67
CA PRO A 74 -7.57 1.75 22.87
C PRO A 74 -6.11 1.32 22.71
N GLN A 75 -5.64 0.48 23.62
CA GLN A 75 -4.30 -0.09 23.55
C GLN A 75 -4.34 -1.38 22.74
N GLY A 76 -3.27 -1.66 22.02
CA GLY A 76 -3.17 -2.87 21.23
C GLY A 76 -1.73 -3.31 21.07
N LEU A 77 -1.57 -4.55 20.67
CA LEU A 77 -0.29 -5.18 20.36
C LEU A 77 -0.43 -5.96 19.06
N GLN A 78 0.67 -6.01 18.32
CA GLN A 78 0.76 -6.82 17.12
C GLN A 78 1.56 -8.08 17.43
N LEU A 79 0.96 -9.22 17.07
CA LEU A 79 1.62 -10.52 17.07
C LEU A 79 1.87 -10.96 15.63
N VAL A 80 2.91 -11.75 15.41
CA VAL A 80 3.25 -12.30 14.10
C VAL A 80 3.63 -13.77 14.21
N TRP A 81 3.35 -14.53 13.16
CA TRP A 81 3.68 -15.95 13.06
C TRP A 81 3.96 -16.35 11.60
N PRO A 82 4.87 -17.30 11.31
CA PRO A 82 5.82 -17.89 12.25
C PRO A 82 7.05 -17.02 12.45
N LEU A 83 7.31 -16.08 11.53
CA LEU A 83 8.50 -15.25 11.51
C LEU A 83 8.14 -13.77 11.72
N ARG A 84 9.12 -13.00 12.20
CA ARG A 84 9.01 -11.53 12.33
C ARG A 84 9.12 -10.77 11.01
N VAL A 85 9.47 -11.49 9.94
CA VAL A 85 9.77 -10.90 8.63
C VAL A 85 8.73 -11.23 7.55
N GLN A 86 8.01 -12.34 7.71
CA GLN A 86 6.93 -12.74 6.79
C GLN A 86 6.01 -13.74 7.49
N GLY A 87 4.75 -13.78 7.08
CA GLY A 87 3.78 -14.73 7.59
C GLY A 87 2.41 -14.07 7.76
N LEU A 88 1.78 -14.33 8.90
CA LEU A 88 0.55 -13.69 9.34
C LEU A 88 0.84 -12.73 10.49
N ALA A 89 0.16 -11.59 10.49
CA ALA A 89 0.07 -10.66 11.58
C ALA A 89 -1.31 -10.74 12.22
N MET A 90 -1.38 -10.48 13.52
CA MET A 90 -2.59 -10.48 14.34
C MET A 90 -2.60 -9.21 15.18
N VAL A 91 -3.66 -8.42 15.09
CA VAL A 91 -3.85 -7.23 15.93
C VAL A 91 -4.73 -7.61 17.11
N VAL A 92 -4.21 -7.43 18.32
CA VAL A 92 -4.90 -7.74 19.56
C VAL A 92 -5.13 -6.45 20.33
N ARG A 93 -6.38 -6.10 20.56
CA ARG A 93 -6.77 -4.99 21.44
C ARG A 93 -6.75 -5.47 22.89
N THR A 94 -6.07 -4.74 23.76
CA THR A 94 -5.93 -5.09 25.17
C THR A 94 -6.99 -4.40 26.00
N GLU A 95 -7.68 -5.17 26.84
CA GLU A 95 -8.76 -4.66 27.70
C GLU A 95 -8.68 -5.31 29.08
N ARG A 96 -9.33 -4.69 30.08
CA ARG A 96 -9.24 -5.15 31.48
C ARG A 96 -9.86 -6.54 31.71
N GLN A 97 -10.86 -6.92 30.92
CA GLN A 97 -11.64 -8.16 31.13
C GLN A 97 -11.29 -9.27 30.14
N GLY A 98 -10.28 -9.07 29.31
CA GLY A 98 -9.86 -10.03 28.28
C GLY A 98 -9.44 -9.29 27.02
N ASN A 99 -8.51 -9.87 26.28
CA ASN A 99 -8.06 -9.27 25.02
C ASN A 99 -9.01 -9.67 23.88
N THR A 100 -9.14 -8.79 22.89
CA THR A 100 -9.94 -9.01 21.69
C THR A 100 -9.01 -9.12 20.49
N LEU A 101 -9.11 -10.22 19.73
CA LEU A 101 -8.48 -10.31 18.41
C LEU A 101 -9.29 -9.47 17.43
N VAL A 102 -8.65 -8.45 16.85
CA VAL A 102 -9.29 -7.48 15.96
C VAL A 102 -9.16 -7.93 14.52
N SER A 103 -7.96 -8.30 14.10
CA SER A 103 -7.70 -8.72 12.71
C SER A 103 -6.59 -9.76 12.63
N VAL A 104 -6.61 -10.48 11.51
CA VAL A 104 -5.56 -11.40 11.08
C VAL A 104 -5.33 -11.15 9.60
N PHE A 105 -4.08 -10.95 9.18
CA PHE A 105 -3.76 -10.66 7.78
C PHE A 105 -2.36 -11.15 7.40
N PRO A 106 -2.10 -11.45 6.12
CA PRO A 106 -0.75 -11.73 5.66
C PRO A 106 0.10 -10.46 5.71
N PHE A 107 1.37 -10.61 6.08
CA PHE A 107 2.32 -9.49 6.11
C PHE A 107 3.70 -9.93 5.62
N PHE A 108 4.46 -8.94 5.15
CA PHE A 108 5.84 -9.09 4.75
C PHE A 108 6.60 -7.80 5.10
N VAL A 109 7.67 -7.91 5.89
CA VAL A 109 8.35 -6.74 6.46
C VAL A 109 9.22 -6.00 5.45
N THR A 110 9.66 -6.68 4.39
CA THR A 110 10.48 -6.06 3.36
C THR A 110 9.60 -5.37 2.33
N GLY A 111 10.02 -4.18 1.93
CA GLY A 111 9.39 -3.44 0.85
C GLY A 111 10.27 -2.28 0.40
N SER A 112 9.70 -1.40 -0.42
CA SER A 112 10.35 -0.17 -0.87
C SER A 112 10.33 0.87 0.24
N GLN A 113 11.50 1.39 0.62
CA GLN A 113 11.58 2.54 1.52
C GLN A 113 11.21 3.82 0.77
N GLN A 114 10.18 4.51 1.23
CA GLN A 114 9.69 5.75 0.64
C GLN A 114 9.64 6.88 1.65
N THR A 115 10.16 8.06 1.26
CA THR A 115 10.01 9.27 2.06
C THR A 115 8.70 9.96 1.69
N LEU A 116 7.71 9.87 2.57
CA LEU A 116 6.36 10.40 2.33
C LEU A 116 6.07 11.59 3.25
N THR A 117 5.20 12.49 2.80
CA THR A 117 4.66 13.56 3.66
C THR A 117 3.29 13.14 4.15
N LEU A 118 3.16 12.87 5.45
CA LEU A 118 1.90 12.42 6.05
C LEU A 118 0.84 13.51 5.92
N ARG A 119 -0.33 13.18 5.36
CA ARG A 119 -1.46 14.11 5.28
C ARG A 119 -2.44 13.90 6.41
N ASP A 120 -2.89 12.66 6.56
CA ASP A 120 -3.76 12.25 7.65
C ASP A 120 -3.74 10.75 7.89
N VAL A 121 -4.34 10.38 9.01
CA VAL A 121 -4.49 9.02 9.48
C VAL A 121 -5.96 8.77 9.76
N VAL A 122 -6.60 7.93 8.96
CA VAL A 122 -7.98 7.50 9.19
C VAL A 122 -7.95 6.30 10.13
N VAL A 123 -8.42 6.50 11.36
CA VAL A 123 -8.46 5.49 12.41
C VAL A 123 -9.77 4.74 12.31
N TRP A 124 -9.71 3.43 12.12
CA TRP A 124 -10.88 2.56 12.01
C TRP A 124 -11.68 2.51 13.31
N GLU A 125 -12.95 2.09 13.25
CA GLU A 125 -13.85 2.03 14.42
C GLU A 125 -13.25 1.30 15.64
N ASN A 126 -12.39 0.30 15.41
CA ASN A 126 -11.76 -0.47 16.47
C ASN A 126 -10.68 0.30 17.27
N GLY A 127 -10.18 1.43 16.76
CA GLY A 127 -9.21 2.33 17.39
C GLY A 127 -7.75 1.83 17.42
N VAL A 128 -7.47 0.67 16.85
CA VAL A 128 -6.14 0.04 16.81
C VAL A 128 -5.65 -0.29 15.41
N GLU A 129 -6.43 0.04 14.39
CA GLU A 129 -6.05 -0.05 12.97
C GLU A 129 -6.28 1.30 12.31
N ALA A 130 -5.49 1.58 11.27
CA ALA A 130 -5.60 2.82 10.53
C ALA A 130 -5.06 2.70 9.11
N GLN A 131 -5.57 3.56 8.26
CA GLN A 131 -5.00 3.86 6.95
C GLN A 131 -4.31 5.22 6.99
N ILE A 132 -3.15 5.31 6.34
CA ILE A 132 -2.38 6.55 6.25
C ILE A 132 -2.43 7.05 4.83
N THR A 133 -2.90 8.28 4.64
CA THR A 133 -2.77 9.00 3.37
C THR A 133 -1.56 9.90 3.43
N ALA A 134 -0.69 9.80 2.43
CA ALA A 134 0.56 10.55 2.37
C ALA A 134 0.92 10.96 0.94
N GLY A 135 1.52 12.14 0.82
CA GLY A 135 2.08 12.63 -0.43
C GLY A 135 3.36 11.88 -0.81
N TRP A 136 3.43 11.43 -2.06
CA TRP A 136 4.59 10.77 -2.67
C TRP A 136 4.95 11.52 -3.95
N GLY A 137 6.02 12.32 -3.91
CA GLY A 137 6.35 13.22 -5.02
C GLY A 137 5.20 14.19 -5.31
N GLU A 138 4.75 14.20 -6.57
CA GLU A 138 3.58 14.97 -7.03
C GLU A 138 2.24 14.21 -6.82
N GLY A 139 2.31 12.94 -6.42
CA GLY A 139 1.17 12.07 -6.20
C GLY A 139 0.79 11.91 -4.73
N GLU A 140 -0.19 11.05 -4.51
CA GLU A 140 -0.69 10.69 -3.19
C GLU A 140 -1.05 9.20 -3.18
N ILE A 141 -0.78 8.55 -2.05
CA ILE A 141 -1.13 7.17 -1.80
C ILE A 141 -1.74 7.02 -0.41
N THR A 142 -2.57 6.00 -0.26
CA THR A 142 -3.13 5.54 1.02
C THR A 142 -2.71 4.10 1.22
N PHE A 143 -2.27 3.75 2.43
CA PHE A 143 -1.86 2.37 2.75
C PHE A 143 -2.34 1.95 4.13
N PHE A 144 -2.54 0.65 4.32
CA PHE A 144 -2.81 0.07 5.63
C PHE A 144 -1.55 0.14 6.50
N ASP A 145 -1.61 0.82 7.65
CA ASP A 145 -0.49 0.82 8.59
C ASP A 145 -0.50 -0.44 9.45
N THR A 146 0.32 -1.39 9.03
CA THR A 146 0.47 -2.69 9.69
C THR A 146 0.98 -2.58 11.12
N GLN A 147 1.54 -1.44 11.54
CA GLN A 147 2.12 -1.23 12.88
C GLN A 147 1.54 0.01 13.59
N PHE A 148 0.31 0.40 13.25
CA PHE A 148 -0.33 1.62 13.74
C PHE A 148 -0.27 1.78 15.27
N THR A 149 -0.65 0.75 16.03
CA THR A 149 -0.69 0.83 17.51
C THR A 149 0.64 1.22 18.12
N THR A 150 1.74 0.72 17.54
CA THR A 150 3.11 0.95 18.01
C THR A 150 3.63 2.32 17.58
N ASN A 151 3.20 2.82 16.42
CA ASN A 151 3.78 3.99 15.78
C ASN A 151 2.92 5.26 15.88
N ARG A 152 1.64 5.18 16.24
CA ARG A 152 0.70 6.31 16.22
C ARG A 152 1.13 7.55 17.01
N GLY A 153 1.93 7.41 18.07
CA GLY A 153 2.47 8.56 18.79
C GLY A 153 3.45 9.42 17.98
N TRP A 154 3.97 8.91 16.86
CA TRP A 154 4.92 9.59 16.00
C TRP A 154 4.26 10.42 14.91
N TYR A 155 3.02 10.11 14.53
CA TYR A 155 2.36 10.71 13.38
C TYR A 155 1.86 12.12 13.67
N GLU A 156 2.21 13.04 12.78
CA GLU A 156 1.78 14.42 12.77
C GLU A 156 1.62 14.85 11.29
N ALA A 157 0.45 15.38 10.95
CA ALA A 157 0.16 15.86 9.61
C ALA A 157 1.19 16.92 9.15
N GLY A 158 1.55 16.87 7.87
CA GLY A 158 2.55 17.74 7.24
C GLY A 158 4.01 17.31 7.49
N ARG A 159 4.28 16.32 8.35
CA ARG A 159 5.66 15.85 8.58
C ARG A 159 6.08 14.78 7.59
N ARG A 160 7.40 14.69 7.38
CA ARG A 160 8.02 13.68 6.53
C ARG A 160 8.49 12.47 7.33
N TYR A 161 8.21 11.29 6.81
CA TYR A 161 8.59 10.02 7.40
C TYR A 161 9.14 9.11 6.31
N ASP A 162 10.07 8.24 6.69
CA ASP A 162 10.40 7.09 5.89
C ASP A 162 9.48 5.94 6.28
N PHE A 163 8.71 5.46 5.32
CA PHE A 163 7.88 4.26 5.44
C PHE A 163 8.51 3.14 4.63
N ILE A 164 8.35 1.90 5.07
CA ILE A 164 8.49 0.74 4.19
C ILE A 164 7.11 0.43 3.64
N LEU A 165 6.99 0.36 2.31
CA LEU A 165 5.75 0.02 1.61
C LEU A 165 5.90 -1.29 0.83
N SER A 166 4.86 -2.11 0.85
CA SER A 166 4.76 -3.32 0.02
C SER A 166 3.32 -3.51 -0.46
N GLY A 167 3.17 -3.89 -1.73
CA GLY A 167 1.88 -4.30 -2.28
C GLY A 167 1.74 -5.81 -2.25
N ILE A 168 0.66 -6.35 -1.69
CA ILE A 168 0.32 -7.78 -1.82
C ILE A 168 -0.61 -7.91 -3.02
N ALA A 169 -0.17 -8.55 -4.09
CA ALA A 169 -0.97 -8.73 -5.29
C ALA A 169 -2.12 -9.72 -5.04
N TYR A 170 -3.36 -9.31 -5.30
CA TYR A 170 -4.51 -10.21 -5.39
C TYR A 170 -4.40 -11.09 -6.63
N ASP A 171 -4.03 -10.45 -7.72
CA ASP A 171 -3.75 -11.03 -9.00
C ASP A 171 -2.61 -10.24 -9.65
N ALA A 172 -1.81 -10.93 -10.45
CA ALA A 172 -0.84 -10.29 -11.31
C ALA A 172 -0.61 -11.11 -12.57
N ARG A 173 -0.37 -10.42 -13.68
CA ARG A 173 -0.15 -11.06 -14.97
C ARG A 173 0.83 -10.26 -15.84
N PRO A 174 1.44 -10.90 -16.85
CA PRO A 174 2.06 -10.17 -17.95
C PRO A 174 1.05 -9.15 -18.51
N ALA A 175 1.44 -7.90 -18.61
CA ALA A 175 0.55 -6.87 -19.12
C ALA A 175 0.26 -7.09 -20.60
N GLU A 176 -1.00 -6.90 -21.00
CA GLU A 176 -1.36 -7.02 -22.41
C GLU A 176 -0.70 -5.91 -23.24
N ASP A 177 -0.28 -6.21 -24.47
CA ASP A 177 0.14 -5.19 -25.43
C ASP A 177 -1.10 -4.39 -25.85
N ARG A 178 -1.38 -3.34 -25.09
CA ARG A 178 -2.52 -2.48 -25.31
C ARG A 178 -2.10 -1.30 -26.17
N ARG A 179 -2.71 -1.20 -27.35
CA ARG A 179 -2.56 -0.07 -28.26
C ARG A 179 -3.92 0.51 -28.56
N ILE A 180 -4.06 1.82 -28.36
CA ILE A 180 -5.29 2.53 -28.67
C ILE A 180 -5.05 3.37 -29.91
N GLN A 181 -5.86 3.14 -30.95
CA GLN A 181 -5.91 4.02 -32.10
C GLN A 181 -6.92 5.13 -31.86
N PHE A 182 -6.52 6.36 -32.16
CA PHE A 182 -7.38 7.52 -32.01
C PHE A 182 -7.02 8.58 -33.04
N ASN A 183 -7.94 9.51 -33.28
CA ASN A 183 -7.70 10.65 -34.14
C ASN A 183 -7.54 11.90 -33.27
N HIS A 184 -6.44 12.61 -33.43
CA HIS A 184 -6.33 13.96 -32.90
C HIS A 184 -7.33 14.88 -33.63
N PRO A 185 -7.98 15.81 -32.93
CA PRO A 185 -8.64 16.94 -33.58
C PRO A 185 -7.67 17.68 -34.51
N PRO A 186 -8.12 18.23 -35.67
CA PRO A 186 -7.24 18.89 -36.63
C PRO A 186 -6.34 19.97 -36.03
N GLU A 187 -6.86 20.78 -35.10
CA GLU A 187 -6.14 21.83 -34.39
C GLU A 187 -5.05 21.28 -33.47
N VAL A 188 -5.31 20.15 -32.79
CA VAL A 188 -4.32 19.47 -31.96
C VAL A 188 -3.23 18.87 -32.85
N LEU A 189 -3.60 18.22 -33.95
CA LEU A 189 -2.64 17.63 -34.89
C LEU A 189 -1.73 18.70 -35.51
N ALA A 190 -2.29 19.87 -35.87
CA ALA A 190 -1.53 21.00 -36.36
C ALA A 190 -0.56 21.54 -35.30
N ALA A 191 -1.01 21.71 -34.05
CA ALA A 191 -0.16 22.15 -32.94
C ALA A 191 0.98 21.17 -32.64
N LEU A 192 0.70 19.86 -32.60
CA LEU A 192 1.72 18.83 -32.39
C LEU A 192 2.78 18.84 -33.51
N ASN A 193 2.35 19.07 -34.76
CA ASN A 193 3.27 19.17 -35.90
C ASN A 193 4.10 20.47 -35.89
N LEU A 194 3.58 21.56 -35.32
CA LEU A 194 4.33 22.81 -35.15
C LEU A 194 5.44 22.68 -34.10
N HIS A 195 5.19 21.93 -33.03
CA HIS A 195 6.15 21.69 -31.93
C HIS A 195 7.08 20.49 -32.17
N ARG A 196 7.04 19.90 -33.36
CA ARG A 196 7.90 18.79 -33.79
C ARG A 196 9.38 19.18 -33.75
N ARG A 197 10.26 18.25 -33.34
CA ARG A 197 11.72 18.49 -33.43
C ARG A 197 12.20 18.37 -34.88
N ALA A 198 13.23 19.13 -35.24
CA ALA A 198 13.80 19.07 -36.58
C ALA A 198 14.29 17.64 -36.91
N GLY A 199 13.82 17.08 -38.03
CA GLY A 199 14.13 15.73 -38.48
C GLY A 199 13.09 14.66 -38.11
N GLU A 200 12.11 14.97 -37.26
CA GLU A 200 10.98 14.07 -37.02
C GLU A 200 9.97 14.14 -38.20
N PRO A 201 9.35 13.01 -38.58
CA PRO A 201 8.28 13.03 -39.58
C PRO A 201 7.03 13.75 -39.04
N PRO A 202 6.18 14.29 -39.92
CA PRO A 202 4.87 14.79 -39.51
C PRO A 202 4.06 13.70 -38.82
N ARG A 203 3.39 14.08 -37.73
CA ARG A 203 2.37 13.24 -37.09
C ARG A 203 1.12 13.26 -37.93
N GLU A 204 0.50 12.11 -38.09
CA GLU A 204 -0.71 11.90 -38.89
C GLU A 204 -1.74 11.11 -38.09
N ASN A 205 -2.99 11.17 -38.54
CA ASN A 205 -4.06 10.34 -38.01
C ASN A 205 -4.21 9.08 -38.88
N PRO A 206 -4.61 7.92 -38.30
CA PRO A 206 -4.82 7.71 -36.85
C PRO A 206 -3.50 7.63 -36.09
N ALA A 207 -3.46 8.25 -34.91
CA ALA A 207 -2.36 8.12 -33.97
C ALA A 207 -2.53 6.84 -33.14
N THR A 208 -1.40 6.27 -32.71
CA THR A 208 -1.38 5.09 -31.83
C THR A 208 -0.78 5.46 -30.49
N LEU A 209 -1.52 5.23 -29.40
CA LEU A 209 -1.02 5.30 -28.03
C LEU A 209 -0.61 3.90 -27.59
N SER A 210 0.67 3.72 -27.23
CA SER A 210 1.18 2.50 -26.62
C SER A 210 1.16 2.62 -25.10
N PHE A 211 0.86 1.52 -24.41
CA PHE A 211 0.96 1.39 -22.96
C PHE A 211 2.25 0.67 -22.52
N GLU A 212 3.15 0.39 -23.47
CA GLU A 212 4.47 -0.17 -23.18
C GLU A 212 5.26 0.75 -22.26
N GLY A 213 5.76 0.18 -21.15
CA GLY A 213 6.46 0.91 -20.11
C GLY A 213 5.58 1.89 -19.35
N ALA A 214 4.25 1.82 -19.45
CA ALA A 214 3.37 2.69 -18.67
C ALA A 214 3.48 2.38 -17.16
N ALA A 215 3.51 3.44 -16.35
CA ALA A 215 3.45 3.38 -14.90
C ALA A 215 2.08 3.91 -14.47
N VAL A 216 1.23 3.02 -14.01
CA VAL A 216 -0.16 3.29 -13.62
C VAL A 216 -0.38 2.73 -12.22
N PHE A 217 -0.90 3.56 -11.34
CA PHE A 217 -1.29 3.19 -9.98
C PHE A 217 -2.57 3.93 -9.62
N LEU A 218 -3.69 3.21 -9.59
CA LEU A 218 -5.02 3.82 -9.48
C LEU A 218 -5.85 3.12 -8.40
N PRO A 219 -6.48 3.85 -7.48
CA PRO A 219 -7.37 3.27 -6.48
C PRO A 219 -8.48 2.42 -7.13
N ILE A 220 -8.79 1.27 -6.53
CA ILE A 220 -9.89 0.42 -6.97
C ILE A 220 -11.21 1.06 -6.52
N ARG A 221 -12.09 1.38 -7.46
CA ARG A 221 -13.40 1.97 -7.14
C ARG A 221 -14.25 0.97 -6.34
N ASN A 222 -14.86 1.45 -5.26
CA ASN A 222 -15.68 0.65 -4.35
C ASN A 222 -14.91 -0.48 -3.62
N SER A 223 -13.59 -0.35 -3.48
CA SER A 223 -12.75 -1.16 -2.59
C SER A 223 -12.26 -0.30 -1.42
N ASP A 224 -11.38 -0.84 -0.57
CA ASP A 224 -10.71 -0.04 0.45
C ASP A 224 -9.74 0.99 -0.18
N ALA A 225 -9.46 2.06 0.56
CA ALA A 225 -8.65 3.17 0.07
C ALA A 225 -7.19 2.81 -0.22
N ASP A 226 -6.72 1.70 0.35
CA ASP A 226 -5.39 1.12 0.18
C ASP A 226 -5.33 0.03 -0.91
N ASP A 227 -6.41 -0.15 -1.68
CA ASP A 227 -6.45 -1.08 -2.81
C ASP A 227 -6.21 -0.38 -4.14
N TYR A 228 -5.31 -0.94 -4.95
CA TYR A 228 -4.89 -0.33 -6.21
C TYR A 228 -4.87 -1.32 -7.36
N ASN A 229 -5.33 -0.85 -8.53
CA ASN A 229 -4.91 -1.43 -9.80
C ASN A 229 -3.56 -0.86 -10.19
N PHE A 230 -2.67 -1.70 -10.68
CA PHE A 230 -1.37 -1.28 -11.18
C PHE A 230 -1.10 -1.79 -12.59
N ARG A 231 -0.27 -1.04 -13.32
CA ARG A 231 0.51 -1.50 -14.47
C ARG A 231 1.89 -0.89 -14.34
N ALA A 232 2.93 -1.72 -14.39
CA ALA A 232 4.27 -1.26 -14.10
C ALA A 232 5.35 -2.06 -14.85
N PRO A 233 6.39 -1.40 -15.39
CA PRO A 233 7.59 -2.08 -15.85
C PRO A 233 8.41 -2.61 -14.67
N VAL A 234 8.84 -3.86 -14.76
CA VAL A 234 9.62 -4.53 -13.72
C VAL A 234 11.10 -4.11 -13.77
N LYS A 235 11.65 -3.72 -12.60
CA LYS A 235 13.05 -3.36 -12.39
C LYS A 235 13.89 -4.47 -11.77
N SER A 236 13.33 -5.21 -10.81
CA SER A 236 14.00 -6.38 -10.22
C SER A 236 12.99 -7.45 -9.81
N VAL A 237 13.48 -8.69 -9.71
CA VAL A 237 12.71 -9.86 -9.29
C VAL A 237 13.56 -10.67 -8.33
N GLU A 238 13.05 -10.88 -7.12
CA GLU A 238 13.65 -11.74 -6.10
C GLU A 238 12.64 -12.81 -5.70
N LYS A 239 13.10 -14.04 -5.47
CA LYS A 239 12.22 -15.12 -5.01
C LYS A 239 12.07 -15.08 -3.49
N PHE A 240 10.89 -15.47 -3.01
CA PHE A 240 10.68 -15.87 -1.63
C PHE A 240 10.06 -17.27 -1.60
N GLU A 241 10.20 -17.95 -0.46
CA GLU A 241 9.70 -19.30 -0.25
C GLU A 241 8.88 -19.33 1.05
N ASP A 242 7.90 -20.25 1.08
CA ASP A 242 7.08 -20.59 2.25
C ASP A 242 6.49 -19.38 3.01
N TRP A 243 5.89 -18.44 2.26
CA TRP A 243 5.03 -17.43 2.86
C TRP A 243 3.62 -17.99 3.02
N LEU A 244 3.36 -18.55 4.20
CA LEU A 244 2.09 -19.24 4.51
C LEU A 244 1.79 -20.39 3.54
N GLY A 245 2.82 -21.17 3.19
CA GLY A 245 2.72 -22.26 2.22
C GLY A 245 2.70 -21.82 0.75
N GLN A 246 2.95 -20.55 0.46
CA GLN A 246 3.10 -20.04 -0.90
C GLN A 246 4.54 -19.61 -1.17
N ASP A 247 5.08 -20.06 -2.30
CA ASP A 247 6.28 -19.48 -2.89
C ASP A 247 5.88 -18.29 -3.78
N GLY A 248 6.86 -17.49 -4.21
CA GLY A 248 6.57 -16.39 -5.13
C GLY A 248 7.73 -15.45 -5.37
N TRP A 249 7.38 -14.21 -5.73
CA TRP A 249 8.34 -13.18 -6.12
C TRP A 249 8.04 -11.85 -5.45
N ARG A 250 9.10 -11.21 -4.95
CA ARG A 250 9.12 -9.77 -4.70
C ARG A 250 9.62 -9.08 -5.97
N VAL A 251 8.75 -8.28 -6.55
CA VAL A 251 8.98 -7.57 -7.81
C VAL A 251 9.06 -6.08 -7.52
N ARG A 252 10.20 -5.45 -7.77
CA ARG A 252 10.28 -3.99 -7.78
C ARG A 252 9.81 -3.48 -9.12
N ALA A 253 8.81 -2.62 -9.15
CA ALA A 253 8.24 -2.08 -10.37
C ALA A 253 7.91 -0.60 -10.25
N THR A 254 7.98 0.13 -11.37
CA THR A 254 7.68 1.56 -11.41
C THR A 254 6.18 1.79 -11.55
N VAL A 255 5.53 2.20 -10.47
CA VAL A 255 4.07 2.39 -10.42
C VAL A 255 3.67 3.85 -10.66
N MET A 256 4.56 4.80 -10.41
CA MET A 256 4.36 6.23 -10.66
C MET A 256 5.61 6.88 -11.25
N ARG A 257 5.47 8.06 -11.87
CA ARG A 257 6.59 8.87 -12.37
C ARG A 257 6.43 10.33 -11.93
N PHE A 258 7.48 10.90 -11.36
CA PHE A 258 7.53 12.26 -10.83
C PHE A 258 8.64 13.03 -11.55
N GLY A 259 8.35 13.55 -12.75
CA GLY A 259 9.36 14.26 -13.53
C GLY A 259 10.57 13.39 -13.87
N ASP A 260 11.68 13.58 -13.15
CA ASP A 260 12.95 12.85 -13.28
C ASP A 260 13.13 11.69 -12.29
N GLU A 261 12.20 11.51 -11.35
CA GLU A 261 12.20 10.40 -10.37
C GLU A 261 11.09 9.38 -10.68
N ASP A 262 11.36 8.11 -10.37
CA ASP A 262 10.38 7.02 -10.47
C ASP A 262 9.83 6.67 -9.08
N GLY A 263 8.52 6.53 -8.98
CA GLY A 263 7.85 5.93 -7.83
C GLY A 263 7.89 4.42 -7.95
N ASP A 264 8.92 3.80 -7.37
CA ASP A 264 9.11 2.34 -7.37
C ASP A 264 8.47 1.69 -6.13
N LEU A 265 7.72 0.61 -6.34
CA LEU A 265 7.07 -0.16 -5.29
C LEU A 265 7.54 -1.62 -5.35
N ASP A 266 7.74 -2.22 -4.18
CA ASP A 266 7.92 -3.67 -4.07
C ASP A 266 6.55 -4.35 -4.00
N ILE A 267 6.26 -5.21 -4.97
CA ILE A 267 5.01 -5.96 -5.12
C ILE A 267 5.31 -7.43 -4.87
N LEU A 268 4.58 -8.03 -3.93
CA LEU A 268 4.68 -9.43 -3.53
C LEU A 268 3.63 -10.21 -4.29
N ILE A 269 4.08 -11.16 -5.11
CA ILE A 269 3.23 -11.95 -5.98
C ILE A 269 3.47 -13.42 -5.63
N THR A 270 2.47 -14.08 -5.03
CA THR A 270 2.51 -15.53 -4.82
C THR A 270 2.39 -16.26 -6.15
N GLU A 271 2.89 -17.48 -6.25
CA GLU A 271 2.67 -18.32 -7.44
C GLU A 271 1.19 -18.47 -7.76
N ARG A 272 0.34 -18.51 -6.74
CA ARG A 272 -1.12 -18.57 -6.86
C ARG A 272 -1.73 -17.29 -7.48
N ALA A 273 -1.24 -16.11 -7.11
CA ALA A 273 -1.72 -14.84 -7.66
C ALA A 273 -1.20 -14.57 -9.10
N TRP A 274 -0.14 -15.25 -9.52
CA TRP A 274 0.48 -15.04 -10.82
C TRP A 274 -0.17 -15.87 -11.94
N SER A 275 -0.73 -15.19 -12.95
CA SER A 275 -1.37 -15.87 -14.09
C SER A 275 -0.45 -16.02 -15.32
N GLY A 276 0.83 -15.69 -15.21
CA GLY A 276 1.78 -15.79 -16.32
C GLY A 276 2.34 -17.20 -16.51
N LYS A 277 2.58 -17.60 -17.77
CA LYS A 277 3.14 -18.93 -18.11
C LYS A 277 4.58 -19.15 -17.63
N ALA A 278 5.29 -18.08 -17.33
CA ALA A 278 6.66 -18.07 -16.84
C ALA A 278 6.76 -17.03 -15.71
N PRO A 279 7.76 -17.15 -14.82
CA PRO A 279 8.00 -16.15 -13.77
C PRO A 279 8.12 -14.72 -14.32
N PRO A 280 7.77 -13.68 -13.53
CA PRO A 280 8.01 -12.29 -13.91
C PRO A 280 9.49 -12.04 -14.20
N ARG A 281 9.79 -11.14 -15.13
CA ARG A 281 11.16 -10.84 -15.57
C ARG A 281 11.44 -9.33 -15.60
N VAL A 282 12.69 -8.96 -15.38
CA VAL A 282 13.16 -7.57 -15.54
C VAL A 282 12.86 -7.06 -16.95
N GLY A 283 12.35 -5.84 -17.05
CA GLY A 283 11.96 -5.16 -18.28
C GLY A 283 10.58 -5.57 -18.82
N GLN A 284 9.90 -6.54 -18.21
CA GLN A 284 8.53 -6.91 -18.56
C GLN A 284 7.54 -5.92 -17.94
N ASP A 285 6.50 -5.54 -18.67
CA ASP A 285 5.33 -4.89 -18.07
C ASP A 285 4.43 -5.95 -17.41
N ILE A 286 4.00 -5.67 -16.17
CA ILE A 286 3.00 -6.47 -15.45
C ILE A 286 1.83 -5.60 -15.01
N GLU A 287 0.67 -6.20 -14.80
CA GLU A 287 -0.53 -5.52 -14.31
C GLU A 287 -1.34 -6.44 -13.38
N GLY A 288 -2.19 -5.83 -12.54
CA GLY A 288 -3.05 -6.56 -11.59
C GLY A 288 -3.66 -5.65 -10.52
N GLY A 289 -4.33 -6.25 -9.55
CA GLY A 289 -4.79 -5.60 -8.32
C GLY A 289 -3.87 -5.91 -7.12
N LEU A 290 -3.70 -4.96 -6.20
CA LEU A 290 -2.95 -5.17 -4.96
C LEU A 290 -3.55 -4.44 -3.77
N TRP A 291 -3.26 -4.96 -2.58
CA TRP A 291 -3.44 -4.29 -1.30
C TRP A 291 -2.13 -3.63 -0.87
N LEU A 292 -2.13 -2.32 -0.66
CA LEU A 292 -0.95 -1.57 -0.24
C LEU A 292 -0.83 -1.53 1.28
N GLN A 293 0.24 -2.13 1.79
CA GLN A 293 0.62 -2.10 3.20
C GLN A 293 1.82 -1.18 3.42
N GLY A 294 1.92 -0.65 4.64
CA GLY A 294 3.12 0.04 5.08
C GLY A 294 3.34 0.01 6.58
N TYR A 295 4.51 0.48 7.00
CA TYR A 295 4.81 0.79 8.38
C TYR A 295 5.93 1.83 8.49
N LEU A 296 5.96 2.55 9.61
CA LEU A 296 6.98 3.56 9.89
C LEU A 296 8.36 2.90 10.06
N TRP A 297 9.30 3.27 9.19
CA TRP A 297 10.72 2.92 9.33
C TRP A 297 11.46 3.92 10.21
N MET A 298 11.25 5.21 9.94
CA MET A 298 11.95 6.29 10.62
C MET A 298 11.18 7.60 10.51
N ALA A 299 11.03 8.30 11.64
CA ALA A 299 10.65 9.71 11.62
C ALA A 299 11.87 10.54 11.19
N ARG A 300 11.71 11.42 10.19
CA ARG A 300 12.76 12.36 9.85
C ARG A 300 12.69 13.56 10.77
N ASP A 301 13.83 13.94 11.34
CA ASP A 301 13.94 15.20 12.05
C ASP A 301 13.64 16.33 11.05
N SER A 302 12.66 17.16 11.40
CA SER A 302 12.30 18.38 10.68
C SER A 302 13.37 19.45 10.84
#